data_AF-A0A841E197-F1
#
_entry.id   AF-A0A841E197-F1
#
_cell.length_a   1.000
_cell.length_b   1.000
_cell.length_c   1.000
_cell.angle_alpha   90.00
_cell.angle_beta   90.00
_cell.angle_gamma   90.00
#
_symmetry.space_group_name_H-M   'P 1'
#
loop_
_entity.id
_entity.type
_entity.pdbx_description
1 polymer ?
#
loop_
_entity_poly.entity_id
_entity_poly.type
_entity_poly.pdbx_seq_one_letter_code
_entity_poly.pdbx_strand_id
1 'polypeptide(L)'
;MTTILVTGATGRVGRHVVAGLRAAGVTVRALVRTPDQAGFPADVELAKGDIYDPAAVRRASDGADAAFLLWPSFSSAGAEAVVGELPRRVVHLSSLNASSGGVWGEIEQLLRAAGKDATYVRPGGFAVNAQSWADEFRTGDVVRVPSPEAGRSLIHERDIAAVAVLSLLDDHHIGRTYELTGPEVLSQAEQIQTIARAIGKPMRVEALSAAEARQAMLDQGADPTLADSAVTYWASLVDHPEPVTTTVPRLTGRPALTFAQWAEEHAPDFR
;
A
#
# COMPACT_ATOMS: atom_id res chain seq x y z
N MET A 1 -4.28 19.67 -21.30
CA MET A 1 -3.96 18.25 -21.06
C MET A 1 -3.53 18.17 -19.60
N THR A 2 -4.13 17.27 -18.83
CA THR A 2 -3.81 17.14 -17.40
C THR A 2 -2.55 16.30 -17.24
N THR A 3 -1.52 16.82 -16.59
CA THR A 3 -0.29 16.12 -16.25
C THR A 3 -0.32 15.71 -14.79
N ILE A 4 -0.17 14.41 -14.50
CA ILE A 4 -0.19 13.89 -13.13
C ILE A 4 1.17 13.30 -12.78
N LEU A 5 1.76 13.84 -11.71
CA LEU A 5 2.99 13.31 -11.11
C LEU A 5 2.66 12.08 -10.24
N VAL A 6 3.42 11.00 -10.40
CA VAL A 6 3.29 9.80 -9.55
C VAL A 6 4.61 9.55 -8.84
N THR A 7 4.61 9.68 -7.52
CA THR A 7 5.75 9.24 -6.68
C THR A 7 5.62 7.75 -6.36
N GLY A 8 6.76 7.08 -6.11
CA GLY A 8 6.75 5.63 -5.89
C GLY A 8 6.20 4.85 -7.08
N ALA A 9 6.34 5.39 -8.28
CA ALA A 9 5.68 4.90 -9.49
C ALA A 9 5.98 3.43 -9.80
N THR A 10 7.20 2.96 -9.57
CA THR A 10 7.57 1.55 -9.79
C THR A 10 7.14 0.61 -8.67
N GLY A 11 6.55 1.14 -7.60
CA GLY A 11 6.11 0.37 -6.43
C GLY A 11 4.89 -0.52 -6.71
N ARG A 12 4.46 -1.24 -5.67
CA ARG A 12 3.32 -2.18 -5.71
C ARG A 12 2.00 -1.48 -6.10
N VAL A 13 1.72 -0.31 -5.52
CA VAL A 13 0.53 0.48 -5.86
C VAL A 13 0.79 1.43 -7.04
N GLY A 14 1.94 2.11 -7.04
CA GLY A 14 2.25 3.16 -8.02
C GLY A 14 2.17 2.69 -9.47
N ARG A 15 2.57 1.44 -9.77
CA ARG A 15 2.53 0.90 -11.14
C ARG A 15 1.10 0.81 -11.68
N HIS A 16 0.15 0.49 -10.81
CA HIS A 16 -1.26 0.41 -11.15
C HIS A 16 -1.89 1.80 -11.25
N VAL A 17 -1.41 2.78 -10.45
CA VAL A 17 -1.80 4.19 -10.62
C VAL A 17 -1.35 4.70 -11.99
N VAL A 18 -0.08 4.48 -12.37
CA VAL A 18 0.43 4.84 -13.71
C VAL A 18 -0.41 4.19 -14.80
N ALA A 19 -0.65 2.87 -14.71
CA ALA A 19 -1.45 2.16 -15.71
C ALA A 19 -2.89 2.69 -15.82
N GLY A 20 -3.56 2.95 -14.69
CA GLY A 20 -4.93 3.46 -14.67
C GLY A 20 -5.05 4.89 -15.21
N LEU A 21 -4.10 5.76 -14.87
CA LEU A 21 -4.03 7.12 -15.41
C LEU A 21 -3.78 7.11 -16.93
N ARG A 22 -2.86 6.29 -17.43
CA ARG A 22 -2.64 6.13 -18.87
C ARG A 22 -3.90 5.65 -19.59
N ALA A 23 -4.62 4.68 -19.02
CA ALA A 23 -5.87 4.19 -19.58
C ALA A 23 -6.96 5.27 -19.64
N ALA A 24 -6.91 6.25 -18.74
CA ALA A 24 -7.78 7.43 -18.74
C ALA A 24 -7.34 8.54 -19.70
N GLY A 25 -6.24 8.35 -20.45
CA GLY A 25 -5.75 9.31 -21.44
C GLY A 25 -5.08 10.56 -20.86
N VAL A 26 -4.64 10.53 -19.60
CA VAL A 26 -3.87 11.63 -18.99
C VAL A 26 -2.38 11.47 -19.21
N THR A 27 -1.65 12.59 -19.24
CA THR A 27 -0.19 12.56 -19.26
C THR A 27 0.31 12.15 -17.89
N VAL A 28 1.11 11.08 -17.83
CA VAL A 28 1.67 10.58 -16.57
C VAL A 28 3.15 10.88 -16.51
N ARG A 29 3.57 11.52 -15.41
CA ARG A 29 4.97 11.71 -15.08
C ARG A 29 5.35 10.88 -13.88
N ALA A 30 6.23 9.90 -14.07
CA ALA A 30 6.72 9.03 -13.01
C ALA A 30 8.01 9.58 -12.40
N LEU A 31 8.01 9.90 -11.10
CA LEU A 31 9.23 10.18 -10.37
C LEU A 31 9.93 8.86 -10.03
N VAL A 32 11.12 8.65 -10.57
CA VAL A 32 11.88 7.41 -10.45
C VAL A 32 13.36 7.67 -10.16
N ARG A 33 13.96 6.83 -9.32
CA ARG A 33 15.39 6.92 -9.00
C ARG A 33 16.28 6.49 -10.17
N THR A 34 15.86 5.45 -10.87
CA THR A 34 16.61 4.82 -11.97
C THR A 34 15.71 4.71 -13.21
N PRO A 35 15.65 5.75 -14.07
CA PRO A 35 14.76 5.77 -15.24
C PRO A 35 14.90 4.56 -16.17
N ASP A 36 16.13 4.13 -16.44
CA ASP A 36 16.41 3.01 -17.34
C ASP A 36 15.87 1.66 -16.83
N GLN A 37 15.59 1.56 -15.52
CA GLN A 37 15.01 0.38 -14.88
C GLN A 37 13.53 0.55 -14.54
N ALA A 38 12.91 1.67 -14.91
CA ALA A 38 11.53 1.97 -14.54
C ALA A 38 10.51 1.04 -15.24
N GLY A 39 10.87 0.52 -16.42
CA GLY A 39 10.05 -0.46 -17.15
C GLY A 39 8.73 0.09 -17.67
N PHE A 40 8.59 1.42 -17.76
CA PHE A 40 7.38 2.05 -18.28
C PHE A 40 7.40 2.17 -19.81
N PRO A 41 6.23 2.14 -20.46
CA PRO A 41 6.08 2.48 -21.88
C PRO A 41 6.57 3.90 -22.21
N ALA A 42 6.94 4.13 -23.47
CA ALA A 42 7.55 5.38 -23.95
C ALA A 42 6.66 6.64 -23.82
N ASP A 43 5.35 6.47 -23.65
CA ASP A 43 4.39 7.55 -23.42
C ASP A 43 4.29 7.98 -21.95
N VAL A 44 5.04 7.35 -21.03
CA VAL A 44 5.20 7.82 -19.64
C VAL A 44 6.41 8.72 -19.55
N GLU A 45 6.21 9.96 -19.09
CA GLU A 45 7.31 10.88 -18.82
C GLU A 45 8.09 10.39 -17.59
N LEU A 46 9.41 10.26 -17.71
CA LEU A 46 10.26 9.87 -16.59
C LEU A 46 10.96 11.09 -16.00
N ALA A 47 10.70 11.38 -14.73
CA ALA A 47 11.45 12.37 -13.97
C ALA A 47 12.46 11.64 -13.07
N LYS A 48 13.76 11.83 -13.33
CA LYS A 48 14.81 11.27 -12.47
C LYS A 48 14.88 12.05 -11.16
N GLY A 49 14.72 11.36 -10.04
CA GLY A 49 14.83 11.99 -8.73
C GLY A 49 14.55 11.05 -7.57
N ASP A 50 14.93 11.49 -6.39
CA ASP A 50 14.54 10.88 -5.12
C ASP A 50 13.44 11.74 -4.48
N ILE A 51 12.46 11.10 -3.84
CA ILE A 51 11.40 11.80 -3.11
C ILE A 51 11.94 12.59 -1.92
N TYR A 52 13.10 12.20 -1.36
CA TYR A 52 13.76 12.93 -0.28
C TYR A 52 14.55 14.16 -0.77
N ASP A 53 14.61 14.42 -2.08
CA ASP A 53 15.21 15.63 -2.66
C ASP A 53 14.11 16.61 -3.11
N PRO A 54 13.80 17.66 -2.32
CA PRO A 54 12.79 18.65 -2.68
C PRO A 54 13.06 19.33 -4.04
N ALA A 55 14.33 19.54 -4.42
CA ALA A 55 14.65 20.15 -5.71
C ALA A 55 14.30 19.21 -6.87
N ALA A 56 14.48 17.89 -6.69
CA ALA A 56 14.03 16.90 -7.66
C ALA A 56 12.50 16.84 -7.75
N VAL A 57 11.81 16.89 -6.60
CA VAL A 57 10.34 16.94 -6.56
C VAL A 57 9.82 18.19 -7.24
N ARG A 58 10.39 19.37 -6.98
CA ARG A 58 10.04 20.63 -7.65
C ARG A 58 10.13 20.50 -9.18
N ARG A 59 11.26 19.97 -9.68
CA ARG A 59 11.45 19.76 -11.13
C ARG A 59 10.43 18.78 -11.71
N ALA A 60 10.09 17.73 -10.97
CA ALA A 60 9.09 16.75 -11.41
C ALA A 60 7.66 17.32 -11.36
N SER A 61 7.36 18.19 -10.42
CA SER A 61 6.07 18.88 -10.26
C SER A 61 5.86 20.02 -11.26
N ASP A 62 6.91 20.50 -11.93
CA ASP A 62 6.80 21.64 -12.84
C ASP A 62 5.82 21.36 -13.99
N GLY A 63 4.75 22.16 -14.08
CA GLY A 63 3.66 21.94 -15.03
C GLY A 63 2.74 20.74 -14.75
N ALA A 64 2.85 20.09 -13.59
CA ALA A 64 1.91 19.05 -13.16
C ALA A 64 0.67 19.67 -12.48
N ASP A 65 -0.51 19.16 -12.78
CA ASP A 65 -1.78 19.64 -12.22
C ASP A 65 -2.10 18.96 -10.88
N ALA A 66 -1.72 17.70 -10.73
CA ALA A 66 -1.93 16.91 -9.52
C ALA A 66 -0.79 15.91 -9.28
N ALA A 67 -0.69 15.40 -8.05
CA ALA A 67 0.27 14.37 -7.69
C ALA A 67 -0.35 13.22 -6.90
N PHE A 68 0.06 11.99 -7.21
CA PHE A 68 -0.04 10.84 -6.31
C PHE A 68 1.20 10.79 -5.41
N LEU A 69 1.00 10.92 -4.10
CA LEU A 69 2.06 10.90 -3.09
C LEU A 69 2.07 9.59 -2.31
N LEU A 70 3.11 8.78 -2.54
CA LEU A 70 3.60 7.77 -1.61
C LEU A 70 4.81 8.31 -0.84
N TRP A 71 4.73 8.30 0.50
CA TRP A 71 5.86 8.57 1.38
C TRP A 71 6.51 7.25 1.82
N PRO A 72 7.76 6.93 1.42
CA PRO A 72 8.33 5.59 1.59
C PRO A 72 9.21 5.46 2.85
N SER A 73 8.80 6.09 3.97
CA SER A 73 9.54 6.08 5.24
C SER A 73 8.63 5.91 6.44
N PHE A 74 9.18 5.38 7.52
CA PHE A 74 8.57 5.39 8.86
C PHE A 74 8.85 6.70 9.64
N SER A 75 9.58 7.64 9.04
CA SER A 75 9.84 8.97 9.59
C SER A 75 9.33 10.04 8.63
N SER A 76 8.74 11.12 9.15
CA SER A 76 8.35 12.30 8.37
C SER A 76 9.50 13.27 8.10
N ALA A 77 10.73 12.93 8.50
CA ALA A 77 11.90 13.78 8.31
C ALA A 77 12.06 14.20 6.83
N GLY A 78 12.11 15.51 6.59
CA GLY A 78 12.24 16.10 5.25
C GLY A 78 10.92 16.19 4.46
N ALA A 79 9.82 15.63 4.95
CA ALA A 79 8.55 15.62 4.23
C ALA A 79 7.94 17.01 4.04
N GLU A 80 8.12 17.92 5.00
CA GLU A 80 7.56 19.28 4.92
C GLU A 80 8.06 20.02 3.67
N ALA A 81 9.38 19.98 3.43
CA ALA A 81 9.97 20.58 2.25
C ALA A 81 9.42 19.93 0.97
N VAL A 82 9.33 18.60 0.94
CA VAL A 82 8.79 17.85 -0.21
C VAL A 82 7.33 18.21 -0.48
N VAL A 83 6.49 18.27 0.55
CA VAL A 83 5.08 18.65 0.44
C VAL A 83 4.93 20.05 -0.13
N GLY A 84 5.80 20.98 0.24
CA GLY A 84 5.84 22.32 -0.34
C GLY A 84 5.96 22.31 -1.86
N GLU A 85 6.75 21.39 -2.41
CA GLU A 85 7.08 21.28 -3.84
C GLU A 85 6.08 20.49 -4.69
N LEU A 86 5.08 19.86 -4.08
CA LEU A 86 4.02 19.17 -4.81
C LEU A 86 3.06 20.17 -5.47
N PRO A 87 2.33 19.79 -6.54
CA PRO A 87 1.23 20.59 -7.06
C PRO A 87 0.13 20.81 -6.00
N ARG A 88 -0.81 21.72 -6.28
CA ARG A 88 -1.88 22.06 -5.34
C ARG A 88 -2.77 20.86 -5.02
N ARG A 89 -3.12 20.04 -6.02
CA ARG A 89 -3.95 18.84 -5.87
C ARG A 89 -3.09 17.62 -5.57
N VAL A 90 -3.37 16.91 -4.48
CA VAL A 90 -2.59 15.74 -4.05
C VAL A 90 -3.50 14.60 -3.63
N VAL A 91 -3.27 13.39 -4.14
CA VAL A 91 -3.84 12.16 -3.59
C VAL A 91 -2.74 11.42 -2.84
N HIS A 92 -2.88 11.35 -1.52
CA HIS A 92 -1.88 10.72 -0.66
C HIS A 92 -2.27 9.27 -0.34
N LEU A 93 -1.36 8.33 -0.61
CA LEU A 93 -1.43 6.98 -0.06
C LEU A 93 -1.03 7.03 1.42
N SER A 94 -2.03 7.18 2.26
CA SER A 94 -1.96 7.22 3.73
C SER A 94 -2.12 5.79 4.29
N SER A 95 -2.64 5.67 5.51
CA SER A 95 -2.88 4.42 6.20
C SER A 95 -4.12 4.51 7.07
N LEU A 96 -4.82 3.40 7.28
CA LEU A 96 -5.98 3.30 8.18
C LEU A 96 -5.65 3.78 9.61
N ASN A 97 -4.39 3.63 10.05
CA ASN A 97 -3.93 4.08 11.36
C ASN A 97 -3.55 5.58 11.44
N ALA A 98 -3.65 6.35 10.36
CA ALA A 98 -3.20 7.75 10.33
C ALA A 98 -3.97 8.66 11.31
N SER A 99 -5.21 8.30 11.67
CA SER A 99 -5.99 8.97 12.72
C SER A 99 -5.36 8.85 14.11
N SER A 100 -4.57 7.80 14.35
CA SER A 100 -3.82 7.57 15.59
C SER A 100 -2.46 8.26 15.61
N GLY A 101 -2.13 9.04 14.57
CA GLY A 101 -0.85 9.73 14.42
C GLY A 101 0.19 8.92 13.63
N GLY A 102 1.45 9.02 14.04
CA GLY A 102 2.59 8.44 13.31
C GLY A 102 2.84 9.10 11.95
N VAL A 103 3.79 8.56 11.19
CA VAL A 103 4.28 9.18 9.95
C VAL A 103 3.15 9.54 8.98
N TRP A 104 2.17 8.66 8.75
CA TRP A 104 1.08 8.96 7.81
C TRP A 104 0.20 10.11 8.31
N GLY A 105 -0.15 10.13 9.60
CA GLY A 105 -0.88 11.24 10.20
C GLY A 105 -0.12 12.57 10.13
N GLU A 106 1.20 12.53 10.31
CA GLU A 106 2.09 13.69 10.16
C GLU A 106 2.13 14.19 8.71
N ILE A 107 2.27 13.31 7.72
CA ILE A 107 2.19 13.69 6.29
C ILE A 107 0.84 14.32 5.96
N GLU A 108 -0.27 13.77 6.49
CA GLU A 108 -1.59 14.37 6.29
C GLU A 108 -1.68 15.78 6.87
N GLN A 109 -1.11 16.02 8.06
CA GLN A 109 -1.07 17.34 8.68
C GLN A 109 -0.22 18.32 7.87
N LEU A 110 0.95 17.90 7.37
CA LEU A 110 1.81 18.71 6.51
C LEU A 110 1.08 19.11 5.22
N LEU A 111 0.35 18.19 4.58
CA LEU A 111 -0.47 18.51 3.40
C LEU A 111 -1.54 19.56 3.71
N ARG A 112 -2.21 19.48 4.86
CA ARG A 112 -3.21 20.49 5.29
C ARG A 112 -2.55 21.84 5.59
N ALA A 113 -1.44 21.84 6.32
CA ALA A 113 -0.71 23.05 6.68
C ALA A 113 -0.16 23.79 5.44
N ALA A 114 0.26 23.05 4.42
CA ALA A 114 0.69 23.59 3.14
C ALA A 114 -0.47 24.04 2.22
N GLY A 115 -1.72 23.94 2.67
CA GLY A 115 -2.90 24.35 1.90
C GLY A 115 -3.16 23.52 0.65
N LYS A 116 -2.76 22.24 0.64
CA LYS A 116 -3.01 21.33 -0.49
C LYS A 116 -4.48 20.92 -0.54
N ASP A 117 -5.01 20.85 -1.76
CA ASP A 117 -6.32 20.27 -2.05
C ASP A 117 -6.17 18.74 -2.06
N ALA A 118 -6.06 18.16 -0.86
CA ALA A 118 -5.66 16.76 -0.69
C ALA A 118 -6.85 15.79 -0.56
N THR A 119 -6.70 14.60 -1.13
CA THR A 119 -7.52 13.41 -0.84
C THR A 119 -6.65 12.35 -0.17
N TYR A 120 -7.17 11.70 0.87
CA TYR A 120 -6.42 10.70 1.65
C TYR A 120 -6.98 9.30 1.38
N VAL A 121 -6.14 8.44 0.83
CA VAL A 121 -6.45 7.03 0.61
C VAL A 121 -5.80 6.23 1.73
N ARG A 122 -6.60 5.68 2.65
CA ARG A 122 -6.18 5.00 3.89
C ARG A 122 -6.45 3.50 3.82
N PRO A 123 -5.60 2.71 3.14
CA PRO A 123 -5.72 1.26 3.12
C PRO A 123 -5.36 0.61 4.46
N GLY A 124 -5.90 -0.59 4.69
CA GLY A 124 -5.49 -1.52 5.74
C GLY A 124 -4.28 -2.35 5.31
N GLY A 125 -4.19 -3.61 5.77
CA GLY A 125 -3.14 -4.53 5.32
C GLY A 125 -3.24 -4.84 3.82
N PHE A 126 -2.11 -4.89 3.11
CA PHE A 126 -2.12 -5.13 1.66
C PHE A 126 -2.02 -6.64 1.39
N ALA A 127 -2.75 -7.15 0.40
CA ALA A 127 -2.69 -8.56 -0.01
C ALA A 127 -1.27 -8.98 -0.39
N VAL A 128 -0.55 -8.11 -1.10
CA VAL A 128 0.86 -8.27 -1.48
C VAL A 128 1.83 -8.51 -0.31
N ASN A 129 1.45 -8.21 0.93
CA ASN A 129 2.27 -8.55 2.09
C ASN A 129 2.39 -10.07 2.29
N ALA A 130 1.44 -10.86 1.79
CA ALA A 130 1.52 -12.32 1.86
C ALA A 130 2.68 -12.91 1.03
N GLN A 131 3.30 -12.14 0.13
CA GLN A 131 4.57 -12.52 -0.51
C GLN A 131 5.71 -12.75 0.50
N SER A 132 5.58 -12.28 1.75
CA SER A 132 6.55 -12.61 2.80
C SER A 132 6.63 -14.11 3.09
N TRP A 133 5.59 -14.88 2.77
CA TRP A 133 5.59 -16.34 2.92
C TRP A 133 6.15 -17.08 1.70
N ALA A 134 6.54 -16.38 0.64
CA ALA A 134 6.91 -16.99 -0.63
C ALA A 134 8.05 -18.02 -0.47
N ASP A 135 9.03 -17.75 0.38
CA ASP A 135 10.17 -18.65 0.56
C ASP A 135 9.78 -19.94 1.29
N GLU A 136 8.90 -19.88 2.29
CA GLU A 136 8.33 -21.07 2.93
C GLU A 136 7.53 -21.91 1.93
N PHE A 137 6.78 -21.25 1.04
CA PHE A 137 6.06 -21.91 -0.04
C PHE A 137 6.99 -22.56 -1.06
N ARG A 138 8.14 -21.97 -1.39
CA ARG A 138 9.11 -22.56 -2.33
C ARG A 138 9.91 -23.69 -1.71
N THR A 139 10.29 -23.57 -0.44
CA THR A 139 11.30 -24.43 0.19
C THR A 139 10.73 -25.52 1.09
N GLY A 140 9.46 -25.42 1.50
CA GLY A 140 8.86 -26.34 2.46
C GLY A 140 7.36 -26.58 2.25
N ASP A 141 6.73 -27.17 3.27
CA ASP A 141 5.29 -27.48 3.34
C ASP A 141 4.63 -26.85 4.58
N VAL A 142 5.34 -25.99 5.31
CA VAL A 142 4.87 -25.36 6.55
C VAL A 142 5.10 -23.86 6.51
N VAL A 143 4.06 -23.11 6.89
CA VAL A 143 4.19 -21.69 7.27
C VAL A 143 3.92 -21.57 8.77
N ARG A 144 4.82 -20.88 9.48
CA ARG A 144 4.73 -20.64 10.92
C ARG A 144 4.37 -19.19 11.18
N VAL A 145 3.26 -18.94 11.87
CA VAL A 145 2.78 -17.58 12.17
C VAL A 145 2.31 -17.47 13.62
N PRO A 146 2.49 -16.31 14.28
CA PRO A 146 1.79 -16.03 15.53
C PRO A 146 0.30 -15.90 15.24
N SER A 147 -0.56 -16.38 16.15
CA SER A 147 -2.03 -16.24 16.05
C SER A 147 -2.60 -16.59 14.67
N PRO A 148 -2.55 -17.86 14.21
CA PRO A 148 -3.08 -18.27 12.91
C PRO A 148 -4.53 -17.84 12.65
N GLU A 149 -5.32 -17.72 13.72
CA GLU A 149 -6.74 -17.32 13.72
C GLU A 149 -6.95 -15.80 13.57
N ALA A 150 -5.89 -14.98 13.63
CA ALA A 150 -5.98 -13.53 13.55
C ALA A 150 -6.63 -13.06 12.23
N GLY A 151 -7.81 -12.45 12.32
CA GLY A 151 -8.63 -12.06 11.18
C GLY A 151 -8.18 -10.74 10.55
N ARG A 152 -7.83 -10.78 9.26
CA ARG A 152 -7.40 -9.61 8.48
C ARG A 152 -8.28 -9.37 7.26
N SER A 153 -8.33 -8.12 6.81
CA SER A 153 -9.17 -7.63 5.70
C SER A 153 -8.31 -7.13 4.53
N LEU A 154 -7.49 -8.01 3.96
CA LEU A 154 -6.42 -7.60 3.04
C LEU A 154 -6.93 -6.98 1.75
N ILE A 155 -6.47 -5.77 1.45
CA ILE A 155 -6.84 -5.07 0.21
C ILE A 155 -5.85 -5.36 -0.92
N HIS A 156 -6.39 -5.58 -2.12
CA HIS A 156 -5.61 -5.70 -3.34
C HIS A 156 -5.07 -4.33 -3.79
N GLU A 157 -3.79 -4.25 -4.16
CA GLU A 157 -3.13 -3.02 -4.61
C GLU A 157 -3.79 -2.35 -5.83
N ARG A 158 -4.48 -3.13 -6.69
CA ARG A 158 -5.27 -2.57 -7.81
C ARG A 158 -6.50 -1.80 -7.35
N ASP A 159 -7.11 -2.15 -6.22
CA ASP A 159 -8.24 -1.41 -5.66
C ASP A 159 -7.80 -0.10 -5.01
N ILE A 160 -6.65 -0.12 -4.32
CA ILE A 160 -6.01 1.10 -3.82
C ILE A 160 -5.74 2.04 -5.00
N ALA A 161 -5.12 1.53 -6.06
CA ALA A 161 -4.81 2.32 -7.25
C ALA A 161 -6.07 2.84 -7.95
N ALA A 162 -7.14 2.04 -8.05
CA ALA A 162 -8.40 2.46 -8.67
C ALA A 162 -9.03 3.65 -7.92
N VAL A 163 -9.08 3.61 -6.58
CA VAL A 163 -9.57 4.73 -5.77
C VAL A 163 -8.68 5.96 -5.92
N ALA A 164 -7.36 5.78 -5.94
CA ALA A 164 -6.42 6.88 -6.15
C ALA A 164 -6.59 7.54 -7.52
N VAL A 165 -6.74 6.74 -8.58
CA VAL A 165 -6.99 7.22 -9.96
C VAL A 165 -8.29 8.02 -10.04
N LEU A 166 -9.40 7.49 -9.50
CA LEU A 166 -10.66 8.25 -9.45
C LEU A 166 -10.49 9.59 -8.73
N SER A 167 -9.80 9.57 -7.59
CA SER A 167 -9.52 10.76 -6.78
C SER A 167 -8.63 11.79 -7.48
N LEU A 168 -7.78 11.35 -8.41
CA LEU A 168 -6.92 12.22 -9.23
C LEU A 168 -7.65 12.82 -10.43
N LEU A 169 -8.74 12.21 -10.88
CA LEU A 169 -9.47 12.61 -12.10
C LEU A 169 -10.71 13.46 -11.83
N ASP A 170 -11.27 13.43 -10.62
CA ASP A 170 -12.49 14.19 -10.25
C ASP A 170 -12.31 15.03 -8.96
N ASP A 171 -12.53 16.34 -9.06
CA ASP A 171 -12.41 17.30 -7.95
C ASP A 171 -13.41 17.04 -6.82
N HIS A 172 -14.49 16.27 -7.05
CA HIS A 172 -15.44 15.86 -6.01
C HIS A 172 -14.76 15.14 -4.81
N HIS A 173 -13.58 14.58 -5.04
CA HIS A 173 -12.80 13.86 -4.04
C HIS A 173 -11.89 14.75 -3.18
N ILE A 174 -11.74 16.04 -3.50
CA ILE A 174 -10.92 16.97 -2.72
C ILE A 174 -11.44 17.05 -1.28
N GLY A 175 -10.52 16.97 -0.31
CA GLY A 175 -10.83 17.00 1.12
C GLY A 175 -11.43 15.71 1.68
N ARG A 176 -11.60 14.67 0.85
CA ARG A 176 -12.16 13.38 1.29
C ARG A 176 -11.07 12.48 1.87
N THR A 177 -11.48 11.64 2.81
CA THR A 177 -10.70 10.53 3.36
C THR A 177 -11.43 9.23 3.07
N TYR A 178 -10.71 8.25 2.53
CA TYR A 178 -11.26 6.95 2.14
C TYR A 178 -10.51 5.84 2.85
N GLU A 179 -11.17 5.20 3.81
CA GLU A 179 -10.69 3.97 4.43
C GLU A 179 -10.99 2.79 3.50
N LEU A 180 -9.96 2.01 3.19
CA LEU A 180 -10.02 0.93 2.20
C LEU A 180 -9.58 -0.40 2.80
N THR A 181 -10.36 -1.44 2.58
CA THR A 181 -10.09 -2.81 3.01
C THR A 181 -10.39 -3.78 1.87
N GLY A 182 -9.96 -5.04 2.02
CA GLY A 182 -10.50 -6.14 1.23
C GLY A 182 -11.99 -6.37 1.50
N PRO A 183 -12.66 -7.19 0.67
CA PRO A 183 -14.10 -7.46 0.77
C PRO A 183 -14.49 -8.41 1.91
N GLU A 184 -13.52 -9.08 2.54
CA GLU A 184 -13.73 -10.19 3.46
C GLU A 184 -12.67 -10.19 4.57
N VAL A 185 -13.00 -10.80 5.69
CA VAL A 185 -12.05 -11.13 6.75
C VAL A 185 -11.58 -12.55 6.56
N LEU A 186 -10.27 -12.75 6.47
CA LEU A 186 -9.62 -14.06 6.47
C LEU A 186 -8.60 -14.11 7.60
N SER A 187 -8.62 -15.19 8.37
CA SER A 187 -7.53 -15.52 9.28
C SER A 187 -6.21 -15.68 8.51
N GLN A 188 -5.06 -15.55 9.19
CA GLN A 188 -3.77 -15.83 8.57
C GLN A 188 -3.71 -17.26 8.02
N ALA A 189 -4.27 -18.22 8.76
CA ALA A 189 -4.38 -19.60 8.30
C ALA A 189 -5.19 -19.70 7.00
N GLU A 190 -6.35 -19.04 6.90
CA GLU A 190 -7.17 -19.05 5.69
C GLU A 190 -6.49 -18.36 4.51
N GLN A 191 -5.70 -17.30 4.75
CA GLN A 191 -4.88 -16.67 3.70
C GLN A 191 -3.84 -17.65 3.15
N ILE A 192 -3.08 -18.32 4.03
CA ILE A 192 -2.09 -19.33 3.64
C ILE A 192 -2.77 -20.48 2.88
N GLN A 193 -3.91 -20.96 3.36
CA GLN A 193 -4.68 -22.01 2.65
C GLN A 193 -5.22 -21.53 1.30
N THR A 194 -5.54 -20.25 1.16
CA THR A 194 -5.99 -19.67 -0.12
C THR A 194 -4.85 -19.65 -1.15
N ILE A 195 -3.64 -19.28 -0.74
CA ILE A 195 -2.44 -19.36 -1.60
C ILE A 195 -2.12 -20.82 -1.95
N ALA A 196 -2.16 -21.71 -0.96
CA ALA A 196 -1.94 -23.15 -1.14
C ALA A 196 -2.86 -23.75 -2.21
N ARG A 197 -4.16 -23.39 -2.18
CA ARG A 197 -5.13 -23.76 -3.21
C ARG A 197 -4.79 -23.18 -4.58
N ALA A 198 -4.44 -21.90 -4.65
CA ALA A 198 -4.12 -21.22 -5.91
C ALA A 198 -2.92 -21.84 -6.64
N ILE A 199 -1.93 -22.35 -5.90
CA ILE A 199 -0.76 -23.01 -6.50
C ILE A 199 -0.86 -24.53 -6.59
N GLY A 200 -1.90 -25.14 -5.99
CA GLY A 200 -2.09 -26.59 -5.96
C GLY A 200 -1.09 -27.32 -5.06
N LYS A 201 -0.55 -26.67 -4.02
CA LYS A 201 0.42 -27.24 -3.08
C LYS A 201 -0.15 -27.20 -1.66
N PRO A 202 -0.42 -28.35 -1.01
CA PRO A 202 -0.85 -28.37 0.39
C PRO A 202 0.19 -27.73 1.29
N MET A 203 -0.26 -26.85 2.19
CA MET A 203 0.58 -26.25 3.22
C MET A 203 -0.04 -26.49 4.60
N ARG A 204 0.80 -26.79 5.58
CA ARG A 204 0.42 -26.80 6.99
C ARG A 204 0.68 -25.42 7.59
N VAL A 205 -0.23 -24.98 8.45
CA VAL A 205 -0.06 -23.76 9.23
C VAL A 205 0.22 -24.19 10.67
N GLU A 206 1.37 -23.77 11.19
CA GLU A 206 1.77 -24.05 12.56
C GLU A 206 1.78 -22.74 13.36
N ALA A 207 1.19 -22.77 14.56
CA ALA A 207 1.20 -21.63 15.45
C ALA A 207 2.59 -21.45 16.07
N LEU A 208 3.13 -20.24 16.00
CA LEU A 208 4.23 -19.82 16.88
C LEU A 208 3.64 -19.40 18.22
N SER A 209 4.26 -19.83 19.31
CA SER A 209 3.98 -19.23 20.61
C SER A 209 4.36 -17.74 20.59
N ALA A 210 3.71 -16.95 21.45
CA ALA A 210 4.03 -15.54 21.64
C ALA A 210 5.53 -15.31 21.90
N ALA A 211 6.17 -16.20 22.66
CA ALA A 211 7.60 -16.13 22.96
C ALA A 211 8.46 -16.41 21.72
N GLU A 212 8.13 -17.43 20.92
CA GLU A 212 8.87 -17.76 19.69
C GLU A 212 8.73 -16.65 18.64
N ALA A 213 7.51 -16.13 18.44
CA ALA A 213 7.27 -15.04 17.51
C ALA A 213 8.03 -13.77 17.92
N ARG A 214 8.02 -13.43 19.21
CA ARG A 214 8.81 -12.33 19.77
C ARG A 214 10.30 -12.54 19.52
N GLN A 215 10.82 -13.72 19.84
CA GLN A 215 12.25 -14.03 19.68
C GLN A 215 12.67 -13.96 18.21
N ALA A 216 11.85 -14.48 17.29
CA ALA A 216 12.12 -14.41 15.86
C ALA A 216 12.25 -12.95 15.35
N MET A 217 11.45 -12.02 15.90
CA MET A 217 11.57 -10.60 15.56
C MET A 217 12.86 -9.97 16.12
N LEU A 218 13.24 -10.33 17.35
CA LEU A 218 14.50 -9.87 17.96
C LEU A 218 15.72 -10.37 17.20
N ASP A 219 15.70 -11.63 16.77
CA ASP A 219 16.79 -12.23 15.97
C ASP A 219 16.94 -11.53 14.61
N GLN A 220 15.87 -10.91 14.11
CA GLN A 220 15.86 -10.07 12.91
C GLN A 220 16.20 -8.59 13.19
N GLY A 221 16.57 -8.26 14.42
CA GLY A 221 17.02 -6.92 14.83
C GLY A 221 15.90 -5.95 15.19
N ALA A 222 14.67 -6.42 15.42
CA ALA A 222 13.61 -5.55 15.95
C ALA A 222 13.95 -5.09 17.37
N ASP A 223 13.59 -3.84 17.69
CA ASP A 223 13.61 -3.37 19.08
C ASP A 223 12.63 -4.17 19.95
N PRO A 224 12.95 -4.46 21.23
CA PRO A 224 12.06 -5.21 22.13
C PRO A 224 10.64 -4.67 22.22
N THR A 225 10.45 -3.35 22.24
CA THR A 225 9.12 -2.73 22.36
C THR A 225 8.29 -2.98 21.11
N LEU A 226 8.93 -2.98 19.93
CA LEU A 226 8.28 -3.32 18.67
C LEU A 226 7.88 -4.80 18.64
N ALA A 227 8.75 -5.70 19.08
CA ALA A 227 8.46 -7.14 19.13
C ALA A 227 7.29 -7.44 20.09
N ASP A 228 7.28 -6.83 21.28
CA ASP A 228 6.21 -6.98 22.26
C ASP A 228 4.86 -6.44 21.75
N SER A 229 4.90 -5.27 21.10
CA SER A 229 3.71 -4.66 20.52
C SER A 229 3.15 -5.47 19.36
N ALA A 230 4.01 -6.04 18.50
CA ALA A 230 3.59 -6.85 17.36
C ALA A 230 2.91 -8.15 17.79
N VAL A 231 3.46 -8.86 18.78
CA VAL A 231 2.83 -10.08 19.33
C VAL A 231 1.48 -9.76 19.98
N THR A 232 1.41 -8.68 20.74
CA THR A 232 0.15 -8.21 21.36
C THR A 232 -0.89 -7.86 20.29
N TYR A 233 -0.47 -7.16 19.24
CA TYR A 233 -1.34 -6.80 18.11
C TYR A 233 -1.89 -8.03 17.40
N TRP A 234 -1.05 -9.01 17.08
CA TRP A 234 -1.50 -10.25 16.45
C TRP A 234 -2.50 -11.04 17.30
N ALA A 235 -2.27 -11.12 18.62
CA ALA A 235 -3.23 -11.74 19.53
C ALA A 235 -4.57 -10.98 19.53
N SER A 236 -4.54 -9.65 19.53
CA SER A 236 -5.77 -8.84 19.56
C SER A 236 -6.68 -9.06 18.33
N LEU A 237 -6.11 -9.36 17.16
CA LEU A 237 -6.85 -9.61 15.93
C LEU A 237 -7.65 -10.93 15.92
N VAL A 238 -7.46 -11.80 16.91
CA VAL A 238 -8.29 -13.00 17.10
C VAL A 238 -9.67 -12.60 17.64
N ASP A 239 -9.69 -11.75 18.67
CA ASP A 239 -10.93 -11.29 19.30
C ASP A 239 -11.53 -10.06 18.60
N HIS A 240 -10.69 -9.28 17.92
CA HIS A 240 -11.03 -8.02 17.26
C HIS A 240 -10.47 -7.99 15.83
N PRO A 241 -11.05 -8.78 14.91
CA PRO A 241 -10.57 -8.83 13.53
C PRO A 241 -10.64 -7.46 12.85
N GLU A 242 -9.81 -7.26 11.83
CA GLU A 242 -9.84 -6.03 11.04
C GLU A 242 -11.24 -5.80 10.42
N PRO A 243 -11.72 -4.54 10.34
CA PRO A 243 -13.03 -4.23 9.79
C PRO A 243 -13.08 -4.42 8.27
N VAL A 244 -14.28 -4.55 7.71
CA VAL A 244 -14.51 -4.51 6.26
C VAL A 244 -15.30 -3.25 5.90
N THR A 245 -14.82 -2.54 4.88
CA THR A 245 -15.42 -1.32 4.33
C THR A 245 -16.08 -1.60 2.97
N THR A 246 -17.01 -0.73 2.57
CA THR A 246 -17.66 -0.77 1.25
C THR A 246 -17.15 0.33 0.31
N THR A 247 -16.02 0.98 0.66
CA THR A 247 -15.52 2.15 -0.05
C THR A 247 -15.14 1.85 -1.48
N VAL A 248 -14.44 0.74 -1.73
CA VAL A 248 -14.03 0.32 -3.08
C VAL A 248 -15.26 0.13 -3.99
N PRO A 249 -16.28 -0.69 -3.65
CA PRO A 249 -17.42 -0.85 -4.53
C PRO A 249 -18.26 0.41 -4.69
N ARG A 250 -18.39 1.23 -3.63
CA ARG A 250 -19.11 2.50 -3.71
C ARG A 250 -18.46 3.50 -4.68
N LEU A 251 -17.13 3.57 -4.72
CA LEU A 251 -16.41 4.53 -5.58
C LEU A 251 -16.17 3.99 -6.99
N THR A 252 -15.81 2.71 -7.12
CA THR A 252 -15.41 2.13 -8.41
C THR A 252 -16.57 1.55 -9.21
N GLY A 253 -17.74 1.36 -8.59
CA GLY A 253 -18.91 0.73 -9.23
C GLY A 253 -18.77 -0.78 -9.48
N ARG A 254 -17.68 -1.42 -9.01
CA ARG A 254 -17.43 -2.86 -9.11
C ARG A 254 -17.10 -3.47 -7.75
N PRO A 255 -17.31 -4.78 -7.52
CA PRO A 255 -16.83 -5.43 -6.30
C PRO A 255 -15.34 -5.18 -6.06
N ALA A 256 -14.95 -5.11 -4.78
CA ALA A 256 -13.54 -5.17 -4.41
C ALA A 256 -12.97 -6.56 -4.77
N LEU A 257 -11.70 -6.59 -5.15
CA LEU A 257 -11.00 -7.81 -5.50
C LEU A 257 -10.73 -8.62 -4.23
N THR A 258 -11.03 -9.91 -4.30
CA THR A 258 -10.85 -10.87 -3.19
C THR A 258 -9.38 -11.24 -3.01
N PHE A 259 -9.06 -11.77 -1.84
CA PHE A 259 -7.72 -12.32 -1.61
C PHE A 259 -7.44 -13.56 -2.46
N ALA A 260 -8.49 -14.35 -2.77
CA ALA A 260 -8.39 -15.48 -3.69
C ALA A 260 -7.95 -15.06 -5.10
N GLN A 261 -8.56 -14.01 -5.66
CA GLN A 261 -8.14 -13.44 -6.95
C GLN A 261 -6.69 -12.94 -6.90
N TRP A 262 -6.30 -12.26 -5.80
CA TRP A 262 -4.92 -11.83 -5.63
C TRP A 262 -3.94 -13.03 -5.62
N ALA A 263 -4.28 -14.10 -4.90
CA ALA A 263 -3.46 -15.30 -4.78
C ALA A 263 -3.32 -16.06 -6.11
N GLU A 264 -4.37 -16.10 -6.94
CA GLU A 264 -4.31 -16.68 -8.29
C GLU A 264 -3.37 -15.89 -9.20
N GLU A 265 -3.45 -14.56 -9.16
CA GLU A 265 -2.60 -13.68 -9.99
C GLU A 265 -1.13 -13.75 -9.58
N HIS A 266 -0.87 -13.89 -8.27
CA HIS A 266 0.49 -13.95 -7.70
C HIS A 266 0.96 -15.39 -7.48
N ALA A 267 0.23 -16.40 -7.96
CA ALA A 267 0.62 -17.81 -7.87
C ALA A 267 2.08 -18.10 -8.32
N PRO A 268 2.62 -17.47 -9.39
CA PRO A 268 4.01 -17.66 -9.77
C PRO A 268 5.04 -17.24 -8.69
N ASP A 269 4.68 -16.31 -7.81
CA ASP A 269 5.56 -15.86 -6.73
C ASP A 269 5.75 -16.93 -5.65
N PHE A 270 4.87 -17.93 -5.57
CA PHE A 270 4.91 -18.97 -4.53
C PHE A 270 5.33 -20.36 -5.05
N ARG A 271 5.69 -20.45 -6.34
CA ARG A 271 6.14 -21.69 -6.98
C ARG A 271 7.66 -21.85 -6.94
#